data_AF-A0A843E5A2-F1
#
_entry.id   AF-A0A843E5A2-F1
#
_cell.length_a   1.000
_cell.length_b   1.000
_cell.length_c   1.000
_cell.angle_alpha   90.00
_cell.angle_beta   90.00
_cell.angle_gamma   90.00
#
_symmetry.space_group_name_H-M   'P 1'
#
loop_
_entity.id
_entity.type
_entity.pdbx_description
1 polymer ?
#
loop_
_entity_poly.entity_id
_entity_poly.type
_entity_poly.pdbx_seq_one_letter_code
_entity_poly.pdbx_strand_id
1 'polypeptide(L)'
;MADDISKKLSAGMKAMDEGDFKKAYNSFKKLCADNPDNAECWYYKAECGNYASGMDGAKIKDEEIIEAYNKAMDLDPENVDYIESYGMFCISIGKYDDAESAFCDAAEFDESRASNLYSEFAVEFFNHIMASYGEIMEDPKARAPYAKKALEYMLKALEISAEEAKELL
;
A
#
# COMPACT_ATOMS: atom_id res chain seq x y z
N MET A 1 -24.44 15.20 -9.59
CA MET A 1 -24.08 13.79 -9.34
C MET A 1 -22.62 13.69 -8.90
N ALA A 2 -21.63 14.17 -9.66
CA ALA A 2 -20.23 14.25 -9.18
C ALA A 2 -20.06 15.11 -7.91
N ASP A 3 -20.67 16.30 -7.87
CA ASP A 3 -20.63 17.23 -6.73
C ASP A 3 -21.14 16.65 -5.39
N ASP A 4 -22.04 15.66 -5.45
CA ASP A 4 -22.57 14.99 -4.26
C ASP A 4 -21.66 13.86 -3.77
N ILE A 5 -20.97 13.16 -4.69
CA ILE A 5 -20.00 12.11 -4.35
C ILE A 5 -18.78 12.74 -3.68
N SER A 6 -18.16 13.75 -4.31
CA SER A 6 -16.97 14.42 -3.75
C SER A 6 -17.25 14.97 -2.35
N LYS A 7 -18.44 15.56 -2.12
CA LYS A 7 -18.84 16.03 -0.79
C LYS A 7 -18.95 14.90 0.24
N LYS A 8 -19.50 13.75 -0.15
CA LYS A 8 -19.62 12.56 0.73
C LYS A 8 -18.24 11.95 1.02
N LEU A 9 -17.35 11.93 0.04
CA LEU A 9 -15.95 11.52 0.21
C LEU A 9 -15.24 12.42 1.22
N SER A 10 -15.28 13.74 1.03
CA SER A 10 -14.65 14.68 1.96
C SER A 10 -15.20 14.56 3.38
N ALA A 11 -16.50 14.29 3.54
CA ALA A 11 -17.10 14.04 4.84
C ALA A 11 -16.60 12.74 5.49
N GLY A 12 -16.38 11.69 4.69
CA GLY A 12 -15.76 10.44 5.13
C GLY A 12 -14.31 10.62 5.56
N MET A 13 -13.50 11.33 4.76
CA MET A 13 -12.11 11.66 5.08
C MET A 13 -12.01 12.47 6.38
N LYS A 14 -12.86 13.50 6.53
CA LYS A 14 -12.93 14.28 7.77
C LYS A 14 -13.24 13.39 9.00
N ALA A 15 -14.10 12.39 8.85
CA ALA A 15 -14.37 11.45 9.93
C ALA A 15 -13.16 10.55 10.24
N MET A 16 -12.32 10.20 9.25
CA MET A 16 -11.04 9.53 9.50
C MET A 16 -10.08 10.44 10.25
N ASP A 17 -9.95 11.71 9.86
CA ASP A 17 -9.10 12.69 10.54
C ASP A 17 -9.51 12.91 12.00
N GLU A 18 -10.81 12.82 12.28
CA GLU A 18 -11.39 12.91 13.63
C GLU A 18 -11.23 11.59 14.44
N GLY A 19 -10.70 10.53 13.82
CA GLY A 19 -10.54 9.21 14.43
C GLY A 19 -11.83 8.38 14.51
N ASP A 20 -12.93 8.84 13.90
CA ASP A 20 -14.20 8.12 13.85
C ASP A 20 -14.23 7.15 12.66
N PHE A 21 -13.32 6.17 12.68
CA PHE A 21 -13.16 5.16 11.62
C PHE A 21 -14.43 4.35 11.40
N LYS A 22 -15.21 4.09 12.44
CA LYS A 22 -16.48 3.37 12.31
C LYS A 22 -17.48 4.17 11.48
N LYS A 23 -17.61 5.46 11.72
CA LYS A 23 -18.50 6.33 10.92
C LYS A 23 -17.98 6.52 9.51
N ALA A 24 -16.66 6.74 9.35
CA ALA A 24 -16.02 6.86 8.05
C ALA A 24 -16.26 5.61 7.20
N TYR A 25 -15.93 4.42 7.74
CA TYR A 25 -16.08 3.15 7.03
C TYR A 25 -17.52 2.88 6.61
N ASN A 26 -18.50 3.12 7.49
CA ASN A 26 -19.91 2.98 7.14
C ASN A 26 -20.35 3.97 6.05
N SER A 27 -19.80 5.18 6.06
CA SER A 27 -20.07 6.19 5.04
C SER A 27 -19.51 5.78 3.68
N PHE A 28 -18.26 5.32 3.62
CA PHE A 28 -17.64 4.81 2.40
C PHE A 28 -18.34 3.55 1.89
N LYS A 29 -18.66 2.60 2.78
CA LYS A 29 -19.42 1.39 2.42
C LYS A 29 -20.76 1.72 1.75
N LYS A 30 -21.50 2.69 2.30
CA LYS A 30 -22.75 3.15 1.70
C LYS A 30 -22.49 3.84 0.35
N LEU A 31 -21.47 4.70 0.29
CA LEU A 31 -21.13 5.41 -0.94
C LEU A 31 -20.77 4.45 -2.08
N CYS A 32 -20.00 3.39 -1.81
CA CYS A 32 -19.67 2.33 -2.76
C CYS A 32 -20.92 1.58 -3.23
N ALA A 33 -21.83 1.25 -2.31
CA ALA A 33 -23.07 0.56 -2.65
C ALA A 33 -23.98 1.42 -3.56
N ASP A 34 -24.02 2.72 -3.33
CA ASP A 34 -24.79 3.67 -4.14
C ASP A 34 -24.09 4.01 -5.48
N ASN A 35 -22.76 3.82 -5.57
CA ASN A 35 -21.91 4.21 -6.71
C ASN A 35 -20.85 3.14 -7.02
N PRO A 36 -21.24 1.93 -7.46
CA PRO A 36 -20.32 0.80 -7.60
C PRO A 36 -19.23 1.01 -8.66
N ASP A 37 -19.43 1.92 -9.61
CA ASP A 37 -18.49 2.21 -10.71
C ASP A 37 -17.55 3.39 -10.41
N ASN A 38 -17.52 3.89 -9.17
CA ASN A 38 -16.62 4.98 -8.77
C ASN A 38 -15.39 4.40 -8.05
N ALA A 39 -14.22 4.40 -8.71
CA ALA A 39 -12.99 3.83 -8.14
C ALA A 39 -12.60 4.47 -6.80
N GLU A 40 -12.71 5.79 -6.71
CA GLU A 40 -12.31 6.59 -5.56
C GLU A 40 -13.03 6.17 -4.26
N CYS A 41 -14.33 5.86 -4.31
CA CYS A 41 -15.05 5.41 -3.11
C CYS A 41 -14.58 4.04 -2.60
N TRP A 42 -14.19 3.13 -3.52
CA TRP A 42 -13.61 1.83 -3.15
C TRP A 42 -12.22 2.01 -2.55
N TYR A 43 -11.40 2.88 -3.13
CA TYR A 43 -10.09 3.25 -2.59
C TYR A 43 -10.21 3.78 -1.15
N TYR A 44 -11.06 4.77 -0.90
CA TYR A 44 -11.22 5.32 0.45
C TYR A 44 -11.88 4.34 1.44
N LYS A 45 -12.71 3.41 0.97
CA LYS A 45 -13.18 2.29 1.81
C LYS A 45 -12.02 1.40 2.24
N ALA A 46 -11.11 1.07 1.32
CA ALA A 46 -9.94 0.25 1.59
C ALA A 46 -9.01 0.94 2.59
N GLU A 47 -8.67 2.21 2.33
CA GLU A 47 -7.81 3.01 3.20
C GLU A 47 -8.39 3.17 4.60
N CYS A 48 -9.68 3.51 4.71
CA CYS A 48 -10.35 3.56 6.00
C CYS A 48 -10.29 2.22 6.74
N GLY A 49 -10.41 1.09 6.02
CA GLY A 49 -10.27 -0.24 6.60
C GLY A 49 -8.85 -0.53 7.09
N ASN A 50 -7.84 -0.18 6.28
CA ASN A 50 -6.43 -0.29 6.63
C ASN A 50 -6.11 0.46 7.94
N TYR A 51 -6.45 1.75 8.01
CA TYR A 51 -6.23 2.54 9.22
C TYR A 51 -7.03 2.06 10.44
N ALA A 52 -8.25 1.55 10.23
CA ALA A 52 -9.10 1.04 11.30
C ALA A 52 -8.59 -0.29 11.89
N SER A 53 -7.93 -1.13 11.08
CA SER A 53 -7.43 -2.45 11.51
C SER A 53 -6.33 -2.38 12.57
N GLY A 54 -5.67 -1.22 12.71
CA GLY A 54 -4.72 -0.94 13.79
C GLY A 54 -5.35 -0.43 15.10
N MET A 55 -6.68 -0.27 15.17
CA MET A 55 -7.37 0.34 16.31
C MET A 55 -8.33 -0.61 17.04
N ASP A 56 -8.37 -0.49 18.36
CA ASP A 56 -9.25 -1.29 19.22
C ASP A 56 -10.73 -1.11 18.84
N GLY A 57 -11.37 -2.20 18.44
CA GLY A 57 -12.82 -2.25 18.20
C GLY A 57 -13.29 -1.95 16.78
N ALA A 58 -12.39 -1.73 15.82
CA ALA A 58 -12.72 -1.46 14.41
C ALA A 58 -11.97 -2.35 13.40
N LYS A 59 -11.63 -3.60 13.78
CA LYS A 59 -10.92 -4.52 12.90
C LYS A 59 -11.76 -4.90 11.67
N ILE A 60 -11.38 -4.37 10.51
CA ILE A 60 -11.87 -4.82 9.22
C ILE A 60 -11.02 -6.01 8.79
N LYS A 61 -11.63 -7.00 8.13
CA LYS A 61 -10.89 -8.17 7.67
C LYS A 61 -9.99 -7.79 6.50
N ASP A 62 -8.80 -8.37 6.46
CA ASP A 62 -7.83 -8.11 5.41
C ASP A 62 -8.42 -8.44 4.02
N GLU A 63 -9.23 -9.49 3.92
CA GLU A 63 -9.91 -9.84 2.67
C GLU A 63 -10.89 -8.74 2.20
N GLU A 64 -11.60 -8.08 3.12
CA GLU A 64 -12.54 -7.01 2.77
C GLU A 64 -11.82 -5.72 2.33
N ILE A 65 -10.60 -5.50 2.82
CA ILE A 65 -9.72 -4.40 2.40
C ILE A 65 -9.14 -4.70 1.02
N ILE A 66 -8.63 -5.91 0.80
CA ILE A 66 -8.13 -6.38 -0.50
C ILE A 66 -9.22 -6.30 -1.57
N GLU A 67 -10.44 -6.75 -1.27
CA GLU A 67 -11.56 -6.66 -2.20
C GLU A 67 -11.86 -5.20 -2.60
N ALA A 68 -11.74 -4.25 -1.67
CA ALA A 68 -11.96 -2.84 -1.95
C ALA A 68 -10.82 -2.25 -2.81
N TYR A 69 -9.56 -2.57 -2.52
CA TYR A 69 -8.43 -2.18 -3.38
C TYR A 69 -8.55 -2.74 -4.79
N ASN A 70 -8.80 -4.04 -4.91
CA ASN A 70 -8.99 -4.70 -6.21
C ASN A 70 -10.13 -4.06 -6.99
N LYS A 71 -11.23 -3.66 -6.33
CA LYS A 71 -12.31 -2.94 -7.01
C LYS A 71 -11.92 -1.55 -7.49
N ALA A 72 -11.12 -0.81 -6.73
CA ALA A 72 -10.58 0.47 -7.17
C ALA A 72 -9.66 0.31 -8.39
N MET A 73 -8.74 -0.66 -8.35
CA MET A 73 -7.82 -0.99 -9.44
C MET A 73 -8.52 -1.58 -10.67
N ASP A 74 -9.59 -2.37 -10.50
CA ASP A 74 -10.41 -2.87 -11.62
C ASP A 74 -11.07 -1.72 -12.40
N LEU A 75 -11.45 -0.65 -11.70
CA LEU A 75 -12.15 0.52 -12.25
C LEU A 75 -11.19 1.57 -12.83
N ASP A 76 -9.98 1.67 -12.28
CA ASP A 76 -8.92 2.58 -12.72
C ASP A 76 -7.55 1.89 -12.64
N PRO A 77 -7.20 1.03 -13.62
CA PRO A 77 -6.07 0.12 -13.54
C PRO A 77 -4.70 0.77 -13.71
N GLU A 78 -4.63 2.00 -14.19
CA GLU A 78 -3.38 2.75 -14.38
C GLU A 78 -3.14 3.76 -13.24
N ASN A 79 -4.01 3.78 -12.23
CA ASN A 79 -3.89 4.68 -11.10
C ASN A 79 -2.83 4.21 -10.12
N VAL A 80 -1.63 4.76 -10.27
CA VAL A 80 -0.45 4.42 -9.48
C VAL A 80 -0.69 4.58 -7.97
N ASP A 81 -1.48 5.58 -7.55
CA ASP A 81 -1.74 5.79 -6.12
C ASP A 81 -2.54 4.61 -5.52
N TYR A 82 -3.47 4.02 -6.29
CA TYR A 82 -4.26 2.86 -5.84
C TYR A 82 -3.41 1.60 -5.74
N ILE A 83 -2.53 1.39 -6.73
CA ILE A 83 -1.64 0.22 -6.79
C ILE A 83 -0.58 0.31 -5.68
N GLU A 84 0.04 1.47 -5.50
CA GLU A 84 1.03 1.73 -4.44
C GLU A 84 0.42 1.52 -3.05
N SER A 85 -0.79 2.05 -2.81
CA SER A 85 -1.49 1.89 -1.53
C SER A 85 -1.87 0.43 -1.24
N TYR A 86 -2.27 -0.31 -2.28
CA TYR A 86 -2.48 -1.76 -2.17
C TYR A 86 -1.19 -2.50 -1.83
N GLY A 87 -0.07 -2.13 -2.47
CA GLY A 87 1.26 -2.68 -2.17
C GLY A 87 1.68 -2.44 -0.72
N MET A 88 1.49 -1.21 -0.22
CA MET A 88 1.74 -0.84 1.17
C MET A 88 0.86 -1.61 2.15
N PHE A 89 -0.42 -1.79 1.83
CA PHE A 89 -1.30 -2.63 2.63
C PHE A 89 -0.81 -4.09 2.64
N CYS A 90 -0.37 -4.63 1.50
CA CYS A 90 0.17 -5.98 1.42
C CYS A 90 1.43 -6.16 2.28
N ILE A 91 2.31 -5.15 2.35
CA ILE A 91 3.45 -5.15 3.29
C ILE A 91 2.94 -5.27 4.73
N SER A 92 1.96 -4.45 5.13
CA SER A 92 1.47 -4.38 6.52
C SER A 92 0.83 -5.69 7.02
N ILE A 93 0.31 -6.51 6.11
CA ILE A 93 -0.25 -7.83 6.42
C ILE A 93 0.70 -9.00 6.09
N GLY A 94 1.95 -8.71 5.71
CA GLY A 94 2.99 -9.70 5.45
C GLY A 94 2.86 -10.44 4.11
N LYS A 95 2.06 -9.94 3.16
CA LYS A 95 1.93 -10.47 1.80
C LYS A 95 2.97 -9.84 0.88
N TYR A 96 4.24 -10.17 1.10
CA TYR A 96 5.36 -9.51 0.41
C TYR A 96 5.41 -9.74 -1.10
N ASP A 97 4.96 -10.90 -1.59
CA ASP A 97 4.95 -11.18 -3.03
C ASP A 97 3.89 -10.34 -3.75
N ASP A 98 2.70 -10.17 -3.15
CA ASP A 98 1.64 -9.29 -3.68
C ASP A 98 2.10 -7.82 -3.66
N ALA A 99 2.78 -7.40 -2.59
CA ALA A 99 3.36 -6.06 -2.49
C ALA A 99 4.41 -5.81 -3.57
N GLU A 100 5.34 -6.75 -3.76
CA GLU A 100 6.39 -6.64 -4.77
C GLU A 100 5.82 -6.49 -6.18
N SER A 101 4.78 -7.28 -6.51
CA SER A 101 4.07 -7.15 -7.78
C SER A 101 3.47 -5.76 -7.94
N ALA A 102 2.75 -5.28 -6.93
CA ALA A 102 2.09 -3.97 -6.99
C ALA A 102 3.10 -2.83 -7.22
N PHE A 103 4.22 -2.81 -6.49
CA PHE A 103 5.25 -1.78 -6.69
C PHE A 103 5.93 -1.87 -8.06
N CYS A 104 6.11 -3.08 -8.60
CA CYS A 104 6.62 -3.24 -9.96
C CYS A 104 5.63 -2.75 -11.01
N ASP A 105 4.35 -3.14 -10.90
CA ASP A 105 3.29 -2.70 -11.81
C ASP A 105 3.14 -1.17 -11.77
N ALA A 106 3.11 -0.58 -10.58
CA ALA A 106 3.08 0.88 -10.38
C ALA A 106 4.26 1.60 -11.07
N ALA A 107 5.46 1.04 -10.99
CA ALA A 107 6.65 1.59 -11.61
C ALA A 107 6.68 1.42 -13.14
N GLU A 108 5.98 0.40 -13.68
CA GLU A 108 5.77 0.22 -15.12
C GLU A 108 4.72 1.19 -15.68
N PHE A 109 3.67 1.51 -14.90
CA PHE A 109 2.66 2.48 -15.30
C PHE A 109 3.14 3.94 -15.25
N ASP A 110 4.02 4.29 -14.30
CA ASP A 110 4.65 5.61 -14.20
C ASP A 110 6.15 5.51 -13.99
N GLU A 111 6.88 5.44 -15.11
CA GLU A 111 8.34 5.40 -15.12
C GLU A 111 8.98 6.59 -14.38
N SER A 112 8.30 7.75 -14.33
CA SER A 112 8.83 8.94 -13.64
C SER A 112 8.84 8.77 -12.12
N ARG A 113 7.99 7.88 -11.59
CA ARG A 113 7.93 7.49 -10.18
C ARG A 113 8.70 6.22 -9.87
N ALA A 114 9.17 5.48 -10.87
CA ALA A 114 9.79 4.16 -10.69
C ALA A 114 10.92 4.14 -9.64
N SER A 115 11.82 5.12 -9.67
CA SER A 115 12.91 5.24 -8.68
C SER A 115 12.36 5.34 -7.25
N ASN A 116 11.37 6.19 -7.03
CA ASN A 116 10.74 6.37 -5.71
C ASN A 116 10.04 5.08 -5.27
N LEU A 117 9.22 4.48 -6.13
CA LEU A 117 8.47 3.26 -5.86
C LEU A 117 9.37 2.07 -5.50
N TYR A 118 10.47 1.86 -6.25
CA TYR A 118 11.43 0.81 -5.92
C TYR A 118 12.14 1.06 -4.59
N SER A 119 12.50 2.31 -4.31
CA SER A 119 13.15 2.66 -3.04
C SER A 119 12.18 2.50 -1.86
N GLU A 120 10.91 2.84 -2.04
CA GLU A 120 9.87 2.70 -1.03
C GLU A 120 9.61 1.23 -0.71
N PHE A 121 9.37 0.39 -1.73
CA PHE A 121 9.26 -1.05 -1.52
C PHE A 121 10.45 -1.61 -0.75
N ALA A 122 11.68 -1.25 -1.15
CA ALA A 122 12.89 -1.73 -0.49
C ALA A 122 12.93 -1.40 1.01
N VAL A 123 12.64 -0.13 1.35
CA VAL A 123 12.65 0.36 2.73
C VAL A 123 11.54 -0.29 3.55
N GLU A 124 10.31 -0.25 3.05
CA GLU A 124 9.12 -0.70 3.78
C GLU A 124 9.11 -2.21 3.96
N PHE A 125 9.47 -2.97 2.91
CA PHE A 125 9.67 -4.42 3.01
C PHE A 125 10.69 -4.76 4.11
N PHE A 126 11.88 -4.15 4.04
CA PHE A 126 12.94 -4.48 4.99
C PHE A 126 12.58 -4.08 6.42
N ASN A 127 12.02 -2.87 6.61
CA ASN A 127 11.59 -2.40 7.93
C ASN A 127 10.51 -3.29 8.52
N HIS A 128 9.51 -3.67 7.72
CA HIS A 128 8.43 -4.53 8.19
C HIS A 128 8.94 -5.92 8.57
N ILE A 129 9.85 -6.52 7.78
CA ILE A 129 10.50 -7.78 8.13
C ILE A 129 11.27 -7.64 9.45
N MET A 130 12.09 -6.61 9.60
CA MET A 130 12.87 -6.38 10.83
C MET A 130 11.97 -6.22 12.06
N ALA A 131 10.86 -5.49 11.92
CA ALA A 131 9.88 -5.32 12.99
C ALA A 131 9.11 -6.61 13.32
N SER A 132 8.77 -7.42 12.31
CA SER A 132 7.95 -8.63 12.47
C SER A 132 8.73 -9.81 13.03
N TYR A 133 10.01 -9.94 12.67
CA TYR A 133 10.85 -11.07 13.07
C TYR A 133 11.81 -10.74 14.22
N GLY A 134 11.91 -9.47 14.64
CA GLY A 134 12.55 -9.04 15.89
C GLY A 134 13.99 -9.54 16.07
N GLU A 135 14.29 -10.09 17.26
CA GLU A 135 15.63 -10.56 17.66
C GLU A 135 16.25 -11.59 16.70
N ILE A 136 15.43 -12.38 15.98
CA ILE A 136 15.94 -13.37 15.01
C ILE A 136 16.74 -12.69 13.89
N MET A 137 16.42 -11.43 13.60
CA MET A 137 17.08 -10.63 12.58
C MET A 137 18.37 -9.95 13.05
N GLU A 138 18.78 -10.13 14.32
CA GLU A 138 20.09 -9.72 14.80
C GLU A 138 21.22 -10.57 14.23
N ASP A 139 20.94 -11.83 13.85
CA ASP A 139 21.90 -12.67 13.12
C ASP A 139 22.08 -12.13 11.69
N PRO A 140 23.30 -11.67 11.32
CA PRO A 140 23.58 -11.19 9.97
C PRO A 140 23.25 -12.20 8.87
N LYS A 141 23.28 -13.51 9.15
CA LYS A 141 22.94 -14.55 8.18
C LYS A 141 21.43 -14.67 7.98
N ALA A 142 20.65 -14.56 9.05
CA ALA A 142 19.20 -14.62 8.99
C ALA A 142 18.63 -13.41 8.23
N ARG A 143 19.20 -12.21 8.44
CA ARG A 143 18.78 -10.99 7.71
C ARG A 143 19.22 -10.94 6.25
N ALA A 144 20.28 -11.68 5.87
CA ALA A 144 20.95 -11.52 4.58
C ALA A 144 20.02 -11.66 3.36
N PRO A 145 19.08 -12.62 3.28
CA PRO A 145 18.18 -12.72 2.12
C PRO A 145 17.28 -11.50 1.96
N TYR A 146 16.74 -10.97 3.06
CA TYR A 146 15.87 -9.80 3.05
C TYR A 146 16.65 -8.52 2.73
N ALA A 147 17.82 -8.36 3.35
CA ALA A 147 18.72 -7.25 3.06
C ALA A 147 19.19 -7.28 1.60
N LYS A 148 19.44 -8.46 1.03
CA LYS A 148 19.80 -8.63 -0.38
C LYS A 148 18.66 -8.18 -1.30
N LYS A 149 17.42 -8.62 -1.06
CA LYS A 149 16.26 -8.19 -1.86
C LYS A 149 16.07 -6.67 -1.78
N ALA A 150 16.08 -6.10 -0.57
CA ALA A 150 15.95 -4.65 -0.41
C ALA A 150 17.08 -3.89 -1.14
N LEU A 151 18.32 -4.38 -1.07
CA LEU A 151 19.44 -3.80 -1.79
C LEU A 151 19.26 -3.89 -3.31
N GLU A 152 18.76 -5.01 -3.84
CA GLU A 152 18.47 -5.15 -5.28
C GLU A 152 17.48 -4.08 -5.77
N TYR A 153 16.43 -3.79 -5.00
CA TYR A 153 15.48 -2.73 -5.32
C TYR A 153 16.04 -1.32 -5.15
N MET A 154 16.91 -1.10 -4.16
CA MET A 154 17.64 0.17 -4.03
C MET A 154 18.57 0.42 -5.21
N LEU A 155 19.24 -0.61 -5.71
CA LEU A 155 20.08 -0.52 -6.89
C LEU A 155 19.23 -0.27 -8.15
N LYS A 156 18.07 -0.92 -8.27
CA LYS A 156 17.07 -0.65 -9.32
C LYS A 156 16.61 0.80 -9.28
N ALA A 157 16.33 1.35 -8.10
CA ALA A 157 15.94 2.74 -7.91
C ALA A 157 17.05 3.74 -8.33
N LEU A 158 18.30 3.38 -8.13
CA LEU A 158 19.48 4.18 -8.51
C LEU A 158 19.92 3.96 -9.96
N GLU A 159 19.29 3.04 -10.69
CA GLU A 159 19.66 2.64 -12.04
C GLU A 159 21.12 2.17 -12.17
N ILE A 160 21.65 1.50 -11.14
CA ILE A 160 23.01 0.96 -11.15
C ILE A 160 23.03 -0.55 -10.89
N SER A 161 24.04 -1.21 -11.43
CA SER A 161 24.33 -2.62 -11.20
C SER A 161 24.98 -2.88 -9.84
N ALA A 162 24.94 -4.14 -9.41
CA ALA A 162 25.65 -4.57 -8.20
C ALA A 162 27.18 -4.46 -8.35
N GLU A 163 27.69 -4.57 -9.57
CA GLU A 163 29.10 -4.37 -9.90
C GLU A 163 29.51 -2.91 -9.73
N GLU A 164 28.75 -1.98 -10.32
CA GLU A 164 28.99 -0.53 -10.18
C GLU A 164 28.90 -0.09 -8.72
N ALA A 165 27.92 -0.59 -7.97
CA ALA A 165 27.80 -0.27 -6.55
C ALA A 165 29.01 -0.73 -5.72
N LYS A 166 29.65 -1.85 -6.07
CA LYS A 166 30.88 -2.31 -5.39
C LYS A 166 32.10 -1.45 -5.71
N GLU A 167 32.13 -0.78 -6.85
CA GLU A 167 33.21 0.15 -7.19
C GLU A 167 33.06 1.50 -6.45
N LEU A 168 31.84 1.83 -6.00
CA LEU A 168 31.51 3.07 -5.29
C LEU A 168 31.69 3.00 -3.76
N LEU A 169 31.77 1.81 -3.16
CA LEU A 169 31.81 1.55 -1.70
C LEU A 169 33.12 0.92 -1.24
#